data_AF-A0A1W9P349-F1
#
_entry.id   AF-A0A1W9P349-F1
#
_cell.length_a   1.000
_cell.length_b   1.000
_cell.length_c   1.000
_cell.angle_alpha   90.00
_cell.angle_beta   90.00
_cell.angle_gamma   90.00
#
_symmetry.space_group_name_H-M   'P 1'
#
loop_
_entity.id
_entity.type
_entity.pdbx_description
1 polymer ?
#
loop_
_entity_poly.entity_id
_entity_poly.type
_entity_poly.pdbx_seq_one_letter_code
_entity_poly.pdbx_strand_id
1 'polypeptide(L)'
;MIINLNEIESFSPKEIISLAFHSEMKAEQVYLFLKKKIRNKLLRRKLDFLGYEEARHAELLKRFFNQKYPQESMPSPKISFWPEGKVFLTKSSSILLEKFPDYYQVEDFHFGDELVHIGP
;
A
#
# COMPACT_ATOMS: atom_id res chain seq x y z
N MET A 1 5.94 4.03 17.70
CA MET A 1 7.11 3.37 17.10
C MET A 1 7.60 4.28 15.99
N ILE A 2 8.74 4.94 16.18
CA ILE A 2 9.37 5.75 15.11
C ILE A 2 10.17 4.75 14.29
N ILE A 3 9.87 4.65 13.01
CA ILE A 3 10.63 3.81 12.09
C ILE A 3 11.92 4.57 11.82
N ASN A 4 13.05 4.03 12.26
CA ASN A 4 14.34 4.66 12.05
C ASN A 4 14.81 4.34 10.64
N LEU A 5 14.67 5.31 9.72
CA LEU A 5 15.10 5.16 8.34
C LEU A 5 16.61 4.87 8.20
N ASN A 6 17.41 5.17 9.23
CA ASN A 6 18.85 4.87 9.25
C ASN A 6 19.13 3.35 9.22
N GLU A 7 18.17 2.51 9.62
CA GLU A 7 18.34 1.05 9.52
C GLU A 7 18.31 0.55 8.07
N ILE A 8 17.64 1.31 7.18
CA ILE A 8 17.50 0.98 5.75
C ILE A 8 18.82 1.22 5.00
N GLU A 9 19.68 2.13 5.46
CA GLU A 9 20.98 2.42 4.82
C GLU A 9 21.88 1.18 4.72
N SER A 10 21.68 0.22 5.64
CA SER A 10 22.43 -1.04 5.68
C SER A 10 21.85 -2.15 4.82
N PHE A 11 20.70 -1.94 4.19
CA PHE A 11 19.99 -3.01 3.47
C PHE A 11 20.70 -3.35 2.16
N SER A 12 20.87 -4.64 1.93
CA SER A 12 21.24 -5.14 0.61
C SER A 12 20.11 -4.91 -0.40
N PRO A 13 20.40 -4.87 -1.72
CA PRO A 13 19.36 -4.68 -2.74
C PRO A 13 18.20 -5.69 -2.64
N LYS A 14 18.49 -6.94 -2.27
CA LYS A 14 17.46 -7.98 -2.07
C LYS A 14 16.54 -7.69 -0.89
N GLU A 15 17.07 -7.06 0.16
CA GLU A 15 16.28 -6.64 1.33
C GLU A 15 15.42 -5.43 1.02
N ILE A 16 15.91 -4.51 0.19
CA ILE A 16 15.12 -3.37 -0.32
C ILE A 16 13.92 -3.87 -1.14
N ILE A 17 14.15 -4.79 -2.10
CA ILE A 17 13.08 -5.37 -2.92
C ILE A 17 12.08 -6.13 -2.05
N SER A 18 12.58 -6.90 -1.08
CA SER A 18 11.70 -7.58 -0.12
C SER A 18 10.85 -6.59 0.68
N LEU A 19 11.45 -5.54 1.21
CA LEU A 19 10.75 -4.53 1.99
C LEU A 19 9.65 -3.84 1.17
N ALA A 20 9.93 -3.52 -0.10
CA ALA A 20 8.96 -2.98 -1.03
C ALA A 20 7.81 -3.98 -1.27
N PHE A 21 8.12 -5.22 -1.64
CA PHE A 21 7.13 -6.27 -1.90
C PHE A 21 6.17 -6.47 -0.73
N HIS A 22 6.71 -6.54 0.49
CA HIS A 22 5.89 -6.74 1.68
C HIS A 22 5.06 -5.50 2.03
N SER A 23 5.54 -4.30 1.70
CA SER A 23 4.77 -3.06 1.86
C SER A 23 3.55 -3.06 0.94
N GLU A 24 3.71 -3.47 -0.33
CA GLU A 24 2.60 -3.58 -1.29
C GLU A 24 1.55 -4.60 -0.85
N MET A 25 1.98 -5.81 -0.50
CA MET A 25 1.10 -6.88 0.00
C MET A 25 0.30 -6.42 1.23
N LYS A 26 0.91 -5.58 2.07
CA LYS A 26 0.27 -5.10 3.29
C LYS A 26 -0.70 -3.95 3.00
N ALA A 27 -0.36 -3.05 2.08
CA ALA A 27 -1.25 -2.01 1.60
C ALA A 27 -2.52 -2.61 0.95
N GLU A 28 -2.37 -3.62 0.08
CA GLU A 28 -3.48 -4.39 -0.48
C GLU A 28 -4.41 -4.92 0.63
N GLN A 29 -3.85 -5.64 1.61
CA GLN A 29 -4.63 -6.22 2.71
C GLN A 29 -5.42 -5.16 3.48
N VAL A 30 -4.83 -3.97 3.66
CA VAL A 30 -5.45 -2.86 4.37
C VAL A 30 -6.59 -2.27 3.56
N TYR A 31 -6.39 -2.02 2.26
CA TYR A 31 -7.45 -1.50 1.40
C TYR A 31 -8.62 -2.49 1.31
N LEU A 32 -8.34 -3.79 1.17
CA LEU A 32 -9.36 -4.84 1.19
C LEU A 32 -10.08 -4.93 2.55
N PHE A 33 -9.37 -4.74 3.66
CA PHE A 33 -9.96 -4.70 4.99
C PHE A 33 -10.87 -3.48 5.19
N LEU A 34 -10.39 -2.29 4.83
CA LEU A 34 -11.15 -1.03 4.94
C LEU A 34 -12.39 -1.05 4.03
N LYS A 35 -12.27 -1.58 2.81
CA LYS A 35 -13.38 -1.80 1.89
C LYS A 35 -14.53 -2.57 2.57
N LYS A 36 -14.23 -3.56 3.42
CA LYS A 36 -15.25 -4.34 4.16
C LYS A 36 -15.98 -3.52 5.24
N LYS A 37 -15.42 -2.41 5.71
CA LYS A 37 -15.98 -1.55 6.78
C LYS A 37 -16.80 -0.38 6.25
N ILE A 38 -16.66 -0.02 4.99
CA ILE A 38 -17.26 1.18 4.39
C ILE A 38 -18.57 0.84 3.67
N ARG A 39 -19.59 1.69 3.85
CA ARG A 39 -20.89 1.61 3.17
C ARG A 39 -20.95 2.44 1.88
N ASN A 40 -20.21 3.54 1.79
CA ASN A 40 -20.17 4.41 0.61
C ASN A 40 -19.66 3.63 -0.62
N LYS A 41 -20.49 3.54 -1.68
CA LYS A 41 -20.18 2.74 -2.87
C LYS A 41 -18.97 3.25 -3.66
N LEU A 42 -18.82 4.57 -3.78
CA LEU A 42 -17.71 5.18 -4.52
C LEU A 42 -16.38 4.92 -3.82
N LEU A 43 -16.30 5.18 -2.51
CA LEU A 43 -15.09 4.92 -1.73
C LEU A 43 -14.72 3.43 -1.71
N ARG A 44 -15.71 2.52 -1.67
CA ARG A 44 -15.46 1.08 -1.80
C ARG A 44 -14.81 0.72 -3.14
N ARG A 45 -15.26 1.33 -4.25
CA ARG A 45 -14.67 1.12 -5.58
C ARG A 45 -13.24 1.65 -5.65
N LYS A 46 -12.98 2.83 -5.08
CA LYS A 46 -11.62 3.39 -5.01
C LYS A 46 -10.67 2.47 -4.21
N LEU A 47 -11.09 1.97 -3.06
CA LEU A 47 -10.28 1.04 -2.27
C LEU A 47 -10.06 -0.30 -2.97
N ASP A 48 -11.03 -0.75 -3.77
CA ASP A 48 -10.87 -1.95 -4.61
C ASP A 48 -9.82 -1.74 -5.69
N PHE A 49 -9.87 -0.61 -6.38
CA PHE A 49 -8.89 -0.22 -7.39
C PHE A 49 -7.48 -0.10 -6.80
N LEU A 50 -7.33 0.59 -5.67
CA LEU A 50 -6.03 0.72 -4.99
C LEU A 50 -5.48 -0.65 -4.60
N GLY A 51 -6.29 -1.51 -3.96
CA GLY A 51 -5.86 -2.86 -3.61
C GLY A 51 -5.45 -3.70 -4.83
N TYR A 52 -6.14 -3.53 -5.96
CA TYR A 52 -5.78 -4.18 -7.22
C TYR A 52 -4.43 -3.70 -7.78
N GLU A 53 -4.15 -2.40 -7.74
CA GLU A 53 -2.87 -1.85 -8.22
C GLU A 53 -1.71 -2.31 -7.32
N GLU A 54 -1.86 -2.32 -5.99
CA GLU A 54 -0.79 -2.83 -5.10
C GLU A 54 -0.49 -4.32 -5.33
N ALA A 55 -1.51 -5.13 -5.61
CA ALA A 55 -1.31 -6.53 -5.99
C ALA A 55 -0.46 -6.66 -7.27
N ARG A 56 -0.63 -5.75 -8.25
CA ARG A 56 0.18 -5.72 -9.47
C ARG A 56 1.61 -5.26 -9.20
N HIS A 57 1.79 -4.25 -8.35
CA HIS A 57 3.12 -3.81 -7.90
C HIS A 57 3.87 -4.94 -7.20
N ALA A 58 3.21 -5.65 -6.27
CA ALA A 58 3.77 -6.80 -5.58
C ALA A 58 4.21 -7.92 -6.57
N GLU A 59 3.37 -8.24 -7.55
CA GLU A 59 3.70 -9.24 -8.57
C GLU A 59 4.91 -8.81 -9.43
N LEU A 60 5.01 -7.53 -9.80
CA LEU A 60 6.16 -7.00 -10.51
C LEU A 60 7.47 -7.15 -9.70
N LEU A 61 7.44 -6.76 -8.42
CA LEU A 61 8.58 -6.88 -7.51
C LEU A 61 8.99 -8.34 -7.30
N LYS A 62 8.02 -9.24 -7.16
CA LYS A 62 8.26 -10.68 -7.01
C LYS A 62 8.91 -11.28 -8.26
N ARG A 63 8.43 -10.93 -9.45
CA ARG A 63 9.04 -11.34 -10.72
C ARG A 63 10.46 -10.83 -10.85
N PHE A 64 10.67 -9.55 -10.56
CA PHE A 64 11.99 -8.93 -10.60
C PHE A 64 12.97 -9.64 -9.65
N PHE A 65 12.53 -9.94 -8.42
CA PHE A 65 13.32 -10.70 -7.45
C PHE A 65 13.70 -12.08 -7.99
N ASN A 66 12.72 -12.87 -8.45
CA ASN A 66 12.94 -14.22 -8.93
C ASN A 66 13.86 -14.27 -10.16
N GLN A 67 13.78 -13.26 -11.03
CA GLN A 67 14.68 -13.15 -12.18
C GLN A 67 16.11 -12.81 -11.75
N LYS A 68 16.28 -11.92 -10.77
CA LYS A 68 17.59 -11.47 -10.31
C LYS A 68 18.28 -12.46 -9.38
N TYR A 69 17.51 -13.19 -8.57
CA TYR A 69 17.97 -14.11 -7.52
C TYR A 69 17.28 -15.49 -7.63
N PRO A 70 17.47 -16.23 -8.74
CA PRO A 70 16.68 -17.43 -9.06
C PRO A 70 16.85 -18.61 -8.10
N GLN A 71 17.91 -18.62 -7.29
CA GLN A 71 18.21 -19.68 -6.32
C GLN A 71 18.06 -19.22 -4.86
N GLU A 72 17.60 -18.00 -4.64
CA GLU A 72 17.35 -17.47 -3.29
C GLU A 72 15.85 -17.31 -3.05
N SER A 73 15.43 -17.50 -1.80
CA SER A 73 14.09 -17.12 -1.37
C SER A 73 14.09 -15.64 -0.98
N MET A 74 12.99 -14.94 -1.27
CA MET A 74 12.79 -13.57 -0.79
C MET A 74 12.84 -13.54 0.75
N PRO A 75 13.74 -12.74 1.36
CA PRO A 75 13.85 -12.69 2.80
C PRO A 75 12.60 -12.06 3.41
N SER A 76 12.26 -12.41 4.64
CA SER A 76 11.27 -11.65 5.41
C SER A 76 11.78 -10.24 5.70
N PRO A 77 10.92 -9.21 5.71
CA PRO A 77 11.37 -7.85 5.96
C PRO A 77 11.84 -7.73 7.41
N LYS A 78 13.03 -7.16 7.61
CA LYS A 78 13.61 -6.92 8.95
C LYS A 78 12.87 -5.84 9.73
N ILE A 79 12.22 -4.93 9.00
CA ILE A 79 11.46 -3.81 9.55
C ILE A 79 10.05 -3.90 8.98
N SER A 80 9.05 -3.64 9.81
CA SER A 80 7.67 -3.45 9.39
C SER A 80 7.29 -2.00 9.57
N PHE A 81 6.76 -1.37 8.51
CA PHE A 81 6.21 0.00 8.60
C PHE A 81 4.88 0.06 9.38
N TRP A 82 4.40 -1.09 9.87
CA TRP A 82 3.15 -1.20 10.59
C TRP A 82 3.38 -1.22 12.09
N PRO A 83 2.65 -0.41 12.87
CA PRO A 83 2.61 -0.64 14.31
C PRO A 83 2.01 -2.04 14.54
N GLU A 84 2.75 -2.93 15.22
CA GLU A 84 2.24 -4.24 15.66
C GLU A 84 1.06 -4.13 16.64
N GLY A 85 0.77 -2.91 17.11
CA GLY A 85 -0.45 -2.61 17.83
C GLY A 85 -1.66 -2.94 16.99
N LYS A 86 -2.48 -3.88 17.45
CA LYS A 86 -3.86 -4.10 16.96
C LYS A 86 -4.48 -2.71 16.76
N VAL A 87 -4.69 -2.31 15.51
CA VAL A 87 -5.44 -1.10 15.21
C VAL A 87 -6.87 -1.40 15.65
N PHE A 88 -7.18 -1.02 16.89
CA PHE A 88 -8.54 -0.90 17.36
C PHE A 88 -9.13 0.26 16.58
N LEU A 89 -9.73 -0.03 15.42
CA LEU A 89 -10.65 0.90 14.78
C LEU A 89 -11.84 1.04 15.71
N THR A 90 -11.71 1.92 16.71
CA THR A 90 -12.84 2.37 17.50
C THR A 90 -13.84 2.99 16.53
N LYS A 91 -15.12 2.90 16.90
CA LYS A 91 -16.31 3.12 16.07
C LYS A 91 -16.50 4.53 15.50
N SER A 92 -15.44 5.33 15.33
CA SER A 92 -15.52 6.64 14.68
C SER A 92 -15.25 6.51 13.18
N SER A 93 -16.27 6.07 12.45
CA SER A 93 -16.30 6.14 10.98
C SER A 93 -16.60 7.56 10.47
N SER A 94 -16.68 8.55 11.36
CA SER A 94 -17.06 9.93 11.07
C SER A 94 -15.89 10.90 10.90
N ILE A 95 -14.72 10.64 11.51
CA ILE A 95 -13.63 11.63 11.57
C ILE A 95 -13.06 12.02 10.19
N LEU A 96 -12.97 11.08 9.24
CA LEU A 96 -12.39 11.37 7.93
C LEU A 96 -13.34 12.16 7.02
N LEU A 97 -14.67 12.01 7.21
CA LEU A 97 -15.67 12.74 6.43
C LEU A 97 -15.91 14.15 7.00
N GLU A 98 -15.77 14.34 8.31
CA GLU A 98 -15.90 15.64 8.96
C GLU A 98 -14.73 16.59 8.65
N LYS A 99 -13.51 16.05 8.52
CA LYS A 99 -12.30 16.87 8.34
C LYS A 99 -12.07 17.35 6.91
N PHE A 100 -12.71 16.73 5.92
CA PHE A 100 -12.48 17.01 4.51
C PHE A 100 -13.80 17.02 3.72
N PRO A 101 -14.73 17.95 4.01
CA PRO A 101 -16.01 18.03 3.30
C PRO A 101 -15.82 18.34 1.80
N ASP A 102 -14.77 19.09 1.45
CA ASP A 102 -14.55 19.61 0.09
C ASP A 102 -13.51 18.84 -0.74
N TYR A 103 -12.92 17.76 -0.21
CA TYR A 103 -11.86 17.00 -0.91
C TYR A 103 -12.40 15.95 -1.90
N TYR A 104 -13.66 16.11 -2.30
CA TYR A 104 -14.35 15.26 -3.26
C TYR A 104 -15.06 16.15 -4.30
N GLN A 105 -14.29 16.94 -5.05
CA GLN A 105 -14.77 17.39 -6.35
C GLN A 105 -14.63 16.20 -7.30
N VAL A 106 -15.76 15.79 -7.85
CA VAL A 106 -15.87 14.63 -8.77
C VAL A 106 -15.25 14.99 -10.13
N GLU A 107 -15.07 16.29 -10.36
CA GLU A 107 -14.57 16.92 -11.57
C GLU A 107 -13.04 16.84 -11.74
N ASP A 108 -12.27 16.65 -10.66
CA ASP A 108 -10.80 16.46 -10.74
C ASP A 108 -10.40 15.01 -11.10
N PHE A 109 -11.37 14.14 -11.39
CA PHE A 109 -11.12 12.74 -11.72
C PHE A 109 -11.31 12.48 -13.22
N HIS A 110 -10.29 12.79 -14.01
CA HIS A 110 -10.23 12.35 -15.40
C HIS A 110 -9.78 10.89 -15.46
N PHE A 111 -10.74 9.98 -15.65
CA PHE A 111 -10.45 8.59 -15.99
C PHE A 111 -9.69 8.56 -17.33
N GLY A 112 -8.37 8.29 -17.28
CA GLY A 112 -7.53 8.10 -18.46
C GLY A 112 -6.38 9.10 -18.65
N ASP A 113 -6.39 10.25 -17.96
CA ASP A 113 -5.44 11.34 -18.26
C ASP A 113 -4.13 11.31 -17.44
N GLU A 114 -4.04 10.47 -16.41
CA GLU A 114 -2.82 10.28 -15.60
C GLU A 114 -2.35 8.81 -15.52
N LEU A 115 -2.72 7.98 -16.50
CA LEU A 115 -2.31 6.55 -16.56
C LEU A 115 -0.83 6.33 -16.88
N VAL A 116 0.00 7.37 -16.85
CA VAL A 116 1.45 7.23 -16.88
C VAL A 116 2.06 8.08 -15.77
N HIS A 117 2.13 7.51 -14.57
CA HIS A 117 3.11 7.95 -13.59
C HIS A 117 4.45 7.29 -13.97
N ILE A 118 5.19 7.89 -14.91
CA ILE A 118 6.63 7.66 -14.97
C ILE A 118 7.17 8.39 -13.74
N GLY A 119 7.40 7.66 -12.66
CA GLY A 119 8.14 8.19 -11.52
C GLY A 119 9.53 8.68 -11.97
N PRO A 120 10.16 9.61 -11.22
CA PRO A 120 11.55 9.98 -11.49
C PRO A 120 12.50 8.77 -11.45
#